data_AF-A0A1F3N193-F1
#
_entry.id   AF-A0A1F3N193-F1
#
_cell.length_a   1.000
_cell.length_b   1.000
_cell.length_c   1.000
_cell.angle_alpha   90.00
_cell.angle_beta   90.00
_cell.angle_gamma   90.00
#
_symmetry.space_group_name_H-M   'P 1'
#
loop_
_entity.id
_entity.type
_entity.pdbx_description
1 polymer ?
#
loop_
_entity_poly.entity_id
_entity_poly.type
_entity_poly.pdbx_seq_one_letter_code
_entity_poly.pdbx_strand_id
1 'polypeptide(L)' 'MEIILLQDVNKLGQKDDLVKVKSGYGRNYLIPRGYAIAATPSAKKMHNENLKQRSHKEEKIKTEAQEQATKMAGLKMV' A
#
# COMPACT_ATOMS: atom_id res chain seq x y z
N MET A 1 -2.13 8.11 19.31
CA MET A 1 -1.79 8.75 18.03
C MET A 1 -2.14 7.79 16.91
N GLU A 2 -2.77 8.27 15.84
CA GLU A 2 -3.07 7.45 14.67
C GLU A 2 -1.99 7.67 13.61
N ILE A 3 -1.57 6.59 12.98
CA ILE A 3 -0.54 6.59 11.95
C ILE A 3 -0.97 5.70 10.78
N ILE A 4 -0.44 6.00 9.60
CA ILE A 4 -0.54 5.15 8.42
C ILE A 4 0.84 4.54 8.20
N LEU A 5 0.91 3.21 8.13
CA LEU A 5 2.16 2.48 7.91
C LEU A 5 2.60 2.63 6.46
N LEU A 6 3.87 2.97 6.23
CA LEU A 6 4.48 3.04 4.89
C LEU A 6 5.14 1.72 4.47
N GLN A 7 5.36 0.83 5.43
CA GLN A 7 5.98 -0.46 5.26
C GLN A 7 5.40 -1.47 6.25
N ASP A 8 5.61 -2.74 5.99
CA ASP A 8 5.21 -3.80 6.92
C ASP A 8 6.05 -3.70 8.20
N VAL A 9 5.37 -3.65 9.34
CA VAL A 9 6.03 -3.61 10.65
C VAL A 9 5.57 -4.81 11.46
N ASN A 10 6.54 -5.66 11.82
CA ASN A 10 6.32 -6.82 12.66
C ASN A 10 5.55 -6.44 13.94
N LYS A 11 4.44 -7.15 14.20
CA LYS A 11 3.52 -6.93 15.34
C LYS A 11 2.70 -5.63 15.30
N LEU A 12 2.73 -4.87 14.20
CA LEU A 12 1.94 -3.65 14.06
C LEU A 12 0.89 -3.72 12.94
N GLY A 13 1.28 -4.19 11.76
CA GLY A 13 0.39 -4.24 10.59
C GLY A 13 1.16 -4.28 9.28
N GLN A 14 0.41 -4.27 8.19
CA GLN A 14 0.94 -4.22 6.83
C GLN A 14 1.07 -2.77 6.35
N LYS A 15 1.79 -2.59 5.25
CA LYS A 15 1.85 -1.33 4.51
C LYS A 15 0.44 -0.83 4.19
N ASP A 16 0.26 0.48 4.30
CA ASP A 16 -0.99 1.21 4.05
C ASP A 16 -2.09 0.98 5.12
N ASP A 17 -1.82 0.24 6.19
CA ASP A 17 -2.73 0.09 7.32
C ASP A 17 -2.77 1.34 8.22
N LEU A 18 -3.98 1.63 8.73
CA LEU A 18 -4.20 2.66 9.73
C LEU A 18 -4.18 2.04 11.14
N VAL A 19 -3.15 2.38 11.91
CA VAL A 19 -2.92 1.79 13.24
C VAL A 19 -2.89 2.87 14.33
N LYS A 20 -3.47 2.56 15.49
CA LYS A 20 -3.43 3.42 16.67
C LYS A 20 -2.29 3.00 17.59
N VAL A 21 -1.30 3.87 17.75
CA VAL A 21 -0.12 3.63 18.59
C VAL A 21 0.02 4.66 19.71
N LYS A 22 0.87 4.34 20.70
CA LYS A 22 1.32 5.30 21.71
C LYS A 22 2.03 6.47 21.04
N SER A 23 1.74 7.69 21.48
CA SER A 23 2.24 8.92 20.83
C SER A 23 3.77 8.99 20.75
N GLY A 24 4.49 8.52 21.79
CA GLY A 24 5.95 8.46 21.77
C GLY A 24 6.50 7.46 20.74
N TYR A 25 5.86 6.31 20.56
CA TYR A 25 6.29 5.31 19.58
C TYR A 25 6.11 5.80 18.14
N GLY A 26 5.00 6.48 17.86
CA GLY A 26 4.78 7.12 16.56
C GLY A 26 5.78 8.24 16.29
N ARG A 27 5.88 9.21 17.21
CA ARG A 27 6.66 10.45 17.03
C ARG A 27 8.17 10.26 17.08
N ASN A 28 8.67 9.37 17.94
CA ASN A 28 10.10 9.23 18.19
C ASN A 28 10.75 8.06 17.43
N TYR A 29 9.95 7.07 16.99
CA TYR A 29 10.48 5.87 16.34
C TYR A 29 9.96 5.69 14.91
N LEU A 30 8.63 5.61 14.73
CA LEU A 30 8.06 5.25 13.43
C LEU A 30 8.17 6.36 12.38
N ILE A 31 7.85 7.61 12.76
CA ILE A 31 7.90 8.76 11.83
C ILE A 31 9.34 9.12 11.44
N PRO A 32 10.30 9.27 12.37
CA PRO A 32 11.67 9.65 12.01
C PRO A 32 12.40 8.58 11.20
N ARG A 33 12.03 7.30 11.35
CA ARG A 33 12.57 6.19 10.55
C ARG A 33 11.87 6.00 9.20
N GLY A 34 10.84 6.79 8.90
CA GLY A 34 10.06 6.66 7.67
C GLY A 34 9.17 5.42 7.61
N TYR A 35 8.89 4.77 8.75
CA TYR A 35 8.05 3.58 8.81
C TYR A 35 6.56 3.91 8.78
N ALA A 36 6.19 5.12 9.18
CA ALA A 36 4.81 5.58 9.22
C ALA A 36 4.70 7.09 9.06
N ILE A 37 3.51 7.55 8.68
CA ILE A 37 3.12 8.96 8.67
C ILE A 37 1.99 9.22 9.66
N ALA A 38 1.87 10.46 10.16
CA ALA A 38 0.75 10.83 11.00
C ALA A 38 -0.57 10.80 10.20
N ALA A 39 -1.58 10.12 10.73
CA ALA A 39 -2.89 9.99 10.08
C ALA A 39 -3.75 11.25 10.30
N THR A 40 -3.32 12.39 9.75
CA THR A 40 -4.11 13.62 9.76
C THR A 40 -5.34 13.46 8.84
N PRO A 41 -6.42 14.24 9.03
CA PRO A 41 -7.60 14.17 8.17
C PRO A 41 -7.28 14.32 6.68
N SER A 42 -6.33 15.19 6.34
CA SER A 42 -5.84 15.38 4.98
C SER A 42 -5.07 14.15 4.47
N ALA A 43 -4.18 13.58 5.30
CA ALA A 43 -3.43 12.37 4.94
C ALA A 43 -4.36 11.17 4.72
N LYS A 44 -5.42 11.00 5.53
CA LYS A 44 -6.43 9.94 5.33
C LYS A 44 -7.17 10.08 4.01
N LYS A 45 -7.55 11.31 3.62
CA LYS A 45 -8.20 11.57 2.33
C LYS A 45 -7.29 11.22 1.16
N MET A 46 -6.04 11.69 1.21
CA MET A 46 -5.04 11.38 0.19
C MET A 46 -4.75 9.88 0.10
N HIS A 47 -4.69 9.19 1.24
CA HIS A 47 -4.49 7.75 1.30
C HIS A 47 -5.60 6.98 0.59
N ASN A 48 -6.85 7.29 0.90
CA ASN A 48 -8.00 6.65 0.27
C ASN A 48 -8.04 6.88 -1.24
N GLU A 49 -7.67 8.09 -1.70
CA GLU A 49 -7.60 8.40 -3.12
C GLU A 49 -6.50 7.60 -3.82
N ASN A 50 -5.30 7.55 -3.22
CA ASN A 50 -4.19 6.75 -3.73
C ASN A 50 -4.55 5.25 -3.79
N LEU A 51 -5.29 4.74 -2.81
CA LEU A 51 -5.70 3.35 -2.75
C LEU A 51 -6.64 3.00 -3.91
N LYS A 52 -7.61 3.88 -4.21
CA LYS A 52 -8.51 3.72 -5.37
C LYS A 52 -7.75 3.76 -6.70
N GLN A 53 -6.80 4.68 -6.83
CA GLN A 53 -5.98 4.77 -8.04
C GLN A 53 -5.11 3.53 -8.24
N ARG A 54 -4.56 2.98 -7.15
CA ARG A 54 -3.80 1.72 -7.19
C ARG A 54 -4.67 0.54 -7.56
N SER A 55 -5.85 0.37 -6.97
CA SER A 55 -6.73 -0.76 -7.31
C SER A 55 -7.11 -0.77 -8.79
N HIS A 56 -7.43 0.39 -9.35
CA HIS A 56 -7.71 0.52 -10.79
C HIS A 56 -6.49 0.20 -11.66
N LYS A 57 -5.28 0.58 -11.23
CA LYS A 57 -4.06 0.25 -11.96
C LYS A 57 -3.73 -1.23 -11.88
N GLU A 58 -3.93 -1.85 -10.72
CA GLU A 58 -3.71 -3.29 -10.51
C GLU A 58 -4.69 -4.14 -11.32
N GLU A 59 -5.96 -3.75 -11.40
CA GLU A 59 -6.94 -4.41 -12.27
C GLU A 59 -6.51 -4.38 -13.74
N LYS A 60 -6.08 -3.22 -14.24
CA LYS A 60 -5.58 -3.07 -15.62
C LYS A 60 -4.37 -3.95 -15.90
N ILE A 61 -3.41 -3.98 -14.97
CA ILE A 61 -2.22 -4.81 -15.09
C ILE A 61 -2.59 -6.30 -15.09
N LYS A 62 -3.54 -6.73 -14.25
CA LYS A 62 -4.01 -8.12 -14.22
C LYS A 62 -4.68 -8.51 -15.54
N THR A 63 -5.55 -7.63 -16.09
CA THR A 63 -6.20 -7.89 -17.37
C THR A 63 -5.19 -7.96 -18.51
N GLU A 64 -4.22 -7.03 -18.56
CA GLU A 64 -3.15 -7.05 -19.56
C GLU A 64 -2.27 -8.30 -19.44
N ALA A 65 -1.93 -8.72 -18.22
CA ALA A 65 -1.15 -9.94 -17.98
C ALA A 65 -1.91 -11.20 -18.40
N GLN A 66 -3.23 -11.27 -18.18
CA GLN A 66 -4.06 -12.39 -18.64
C GLN A 66 -4.18 -12.44 -20.16
N GLU A 67 -4.34 -11.29 -20.82
CA GLU A 67 -4.35 -11.20 -22.28
C GLU A 67 -2.99 -11.55 -22.90
N GLN A 68 -1.88 -11.19 -22.26
CA GLN A 68 -0.56 -11.61 -22.69
C GLN A 68 -0.34 -13.11 -22.48
N ALA A 69 -0.80 -13.67 -21.35
CA ALA A 69 -0.68 -15.09 -21.07
C ALA A 69 -1.46 -15.94 -22.10
N THR A 70 -2.65 -15.52 -22.51
CA THR A 70 -3.42 -16.23 -23.56
C THR A 70 -2.74 -16.16 -24.92
N LYS A 71 -2.13 -15.02 -25.29
CA LYS A 71 -1.32 -14.89 -26.51
C LYS A 71 -0.07 -15.78 -26.48
N MET A 72 0.64 -15.82 -25.35
CA MET A 72 1.85 -16.64 -25.16
C MET A 72 1.54 -18.15 -25.14
N ALA A 73 0.40 -18.56 -24.58
CA ALA A 73 -0.03 -19.97 -24.60
C ALA A 73 -0.32 -20.49 -26.02
N GLY A 74 -0.66 -19.60 -26.97
CA GLY A 74 -0.84 -19.95 -28.38
C GLY A 74 0.47 -20.14 -29.15
N LEU A 75 1.59 -19.62 -28.64
CA LEU A 75 2.93 -19.80 -29.19
C LEU A 75 3.54 -21.08 -28.59
N LYS A 76 3.14 -22.24 -29.12
CA LYS A 76 3.94 -23.47 -28.95
C LYS A 76 5.33 -23.20 -29.50
N MET A 77 6.34 -23.20 -28.62
CA MET A 77 7.72 -23.33 -29.05
C MET A 77 7.88 -24.68 -29.77
N VAL A 78 8.36 -24.60 -31.01
CA VAL A 78 8.80 -25.72 -31.84
C VAL A 78 10.19 -26.14 -31.39
#